data_AF-A0A7V2CP49-F1
#
_entry.id   AF-A0A7V2CP49-F1
#
_cell.length_a   1.000
_cell.length_b   1.000
_cell.length_c   1.000
_cell.angle_alpha   90.00
_cell.angle_beta   90.00
_cell.angle_gamma   90.00
#
_symmetry.space_group_name_H-M   'P 1'
#
loop_
_entity.id
_entity.type
_entity.pdbx_description
1 polymer ?
#
loop_
_entity_poly.entity_id
_entity_poly.type
_entity_poly.pdbx_seq_one_letter_code
_entity_poly.pdbx_strand_id
1 'polypeptide(L)'
;MTHAARPVPASAAPAAPAAGASTLARLARYTLIKTVALFLTVVVGVYLTILIANMGGHVDEIRRGQIQEQVSALLTTPQFQALAKEVRDQRIAELVRLQEERLGLNQPFLLRSVAYLGDALTLNLGRAENMTSDTGSRQVRLIILERLPSTLLLFATANLANFFLSLLLGLSLSRQYGSWLDKAIIALSPTSAAPGW
;
A
#
# COMPACT_ATOMS: atom_id res chain seq x y z
N MET A 1 -41.13 73.47 -41.22
CA MET A 1 -40.74 72.09 -41.61
C MET A 1 -39.64 71.65 -40.66
N THR A 2 -40.04 70.97 -39.59
CA THR A 2 -39.25 70.55 -38.44
C THR A 2 -38.79 69.12 -38.66
N HIS A 3 -37.48 68.88 -38.85
CA HIS A 3 -36.91 67.54 -38.80
C HIS A 3 -36.43 67.24 -37.39
N ALA A 4 -37.18 66.39 -36.68
CA ALA A 4 -36.82 65.86 -35.38
C ALA A 4 -35.73 64.79 -35.53
N ALA A 5 -34.56 65.00 -34.93
CA ALA A 5 -33.52 64.00 -34.80
C ALA A 5 -33.94 62.96 -33.74
N ARG A 6 -34.02 61.68 -34.13
CA ARG A 6 -34.22 60.57 -33.19
C ARG A 6 -32.91 60.25 -32.47
N PRO A 7 -32.91 60.06 -31.14
CA PRO A 7 -31.73 59.61 -30.43
C PRO A 7 -31.49 58.12 -30.72
N VAL A 8 -30.23 57.77 -31.00
CA VAL A 8 -29.76 56.39 -31.10
C VAL A 8 -29.79 55.78 -29.70
N PRO A 9 -30.39 54.60 -29.47
CA PRO A 9 -30.35 53.98 -28.16
C PRO A 9 -28.92 53.54 -27.85
N ALA A 10 -28.41 53.97 -26.69
CA ALA A 10 -27.15 53.49 -26.16
C ALA A 10 -27.22 51.96 -26.02
N SER A 11 -26.37 51.25 -26.77
CA SER A 11 -26.15 49.82 -26.59
C SER A 11 -25.75 49.57 -25.14
N ALA A 12 -26.66 48.99 -24.36
CA ALA A 12 -26.35 48.50 -23.02
C ALA A 12 -25.20 47.50 -23.13
N ALA A 13 -24.06 47.82 -22.55
CA ALA A 13 -22.95 46.88 -22.44
C ALA A 13 -23.45 45.62 -21.71
N PRO A 14 -23.17 44.40 -22.20
CA PRO A 14 -23.58 43.21 -21.50
C PRO A 14 -22.81 43.15 -20.17
N ALA A 15 -23.55 43.02 -19.07
CA ALA A 15 -22.95 42.81 -17.76
C ALA A 15 -22.02 41.58 -17.83
N ALA A 16 -20.75 41.78 -17.50
CA ALA A 16 -19.76 40.70 -17.50
C ALA A 16 -20.28 39.56 -16.58
N PRO A 17 -20.37 38.31 -17.07
CA PRO A 17 -20.83 37.23 -16.23
C PRO A 17 -19.82 37.02 -15.10
N ALA A 18 -20.31 36.63 -13.92
CA ALA A 18 -19.51 36.39 -12.72
C ALA A 18 -18.49 35.24 -12.93
N ALA A 19 -17.38 35.54 -13.59
CA ALA A 19 -16.36 34.58 -14.03
C ALA A 19 -15.66 33.86 -12.87
N GLY A 20 -15.64 34.47 -11.68
CA GLY A 20 -15.02 33.90 -10.47
C GLY A 20 -15.78 32.68 -9.92
N ALA A 21 -17.11 32.75 -9.85
CA ALA A 21 -17.93 31.66 -9.31
C ALA A 21 -17.87 30.40 -10.19
N SER A 22 -17.87 30.56 -11.51
CA SER A 22 -17.74 29.45 -12.46
C SER A 22 -16.36 28.80 -12.45
N THR A 23 -15.30 29.57 -12.20
CA THR A 23 -13.93 29.05 -12.18
C THR A 23 -13.67 28.25 -10.90
N LEU A 24 -14.11 28.77 -9.75
CA LEU A 24 -14.07 28.03 -8.48
C LEU A 24 -14.89 26.73 -8.55
N ALA A 25 -16.08 26.76 -9.15
CA ALA A 25 -16.90 25.56 -9.33
C ALA A 25 -16.23 24.50 -10.23
N ARG A 26 -15.58 24.94 -11.32
CA ARG A 26 -14.84 24.03 -12.22
C ARG A 26 -13.63 23.42 -11.52
N LEU A 27 -12.87 24.22 -10.76
CA LEU A 27 -11.73 23.75 -10.00
C LEU A 27 -12.17 22.78 -8.90
N ALA A 28 -13.20 23.11 -8.13
CA ALA A 28 -13.74 22.22 -7.11
C ALA A 28 -14.23 20.89 -7.70
N ARG A 29 -14.94 20.93 -8.84
CA ARG A 29 -15.38 19.72 -9.56
C ARG A 29 -14.21 18.88 -10.04
N TYR A 30 -13.20 19.51 -10.67
CA TYR A 30 -12.01 18.81 -11.14
C TYR A 30 -11.25 18.17 -9.99
N THR A 31 -10.99 18.92 -8.92
CA THR A 31 -10.31 18.43 -7.72
C THR A 31 -11.09 17.28 -7.08
N LEU A 32 -12.42 17.39 -6.95
CA LEU A 32 -13.24 16.32 -6.40
C LEU A 32 -13.17 15.04 -7.23
N ILE A 33 -13.36 15.15 -8.54
CA ILE A 33 -13.29 13.98 -9.46
C ILE A 33 -11.90 13.35 -9.37
N LYS A 34 -10.84 14.16 -9.37
CA LYS A 34 -9.46 13.68 -9.28
C LYS A 34 -9.18 13.01 -7.94
N THR A 35 -9.62 13.58 -6.82
CA THR A 35 -9.47 12.98 -5.49
C THR A 35 -10.23 11.66 -5.38
N VAL A 36 -11.46 11.60 -5.88
CA VAL A 36 -12.25 10.35 -5.89
C VAL A 36 -11.58 9.30 -6.78
N ALA A 37 -11.11 9.67 -7.97
CA ALA A 37 -10.41 8.74 -8.86
C ALA A 37 -9.10 8.22 -8.25
N LEU A 38 -8.32 9.08 -7.59
CA LEU A 38 -7.10 8.68 -6.87
C LEU A 38 -7.44 7.78 -5.68
N PHE A 39 -8.46 8.12 -4.90
CA PHE A 39 -8.91 7.31 -3.77
C PHE A 39 -9.33 5.91 -4.22
N LEU A 40 -10.16 5.81 -5.27
CA LEU A 40 -10.57 4.52 -5.83
C LEU A 40 -9.38 3.73 -6.36
N THR A 41 -8.44 4.38 -7.05
CA THR A 41 -7.20 3.73 -7.51
C THR A 41 -6.40 3.14 -6.33
N VAL A 42 -6.28 3.89 -5.24
CA VAL A 42 -5.59 3.41 -4.02
C VAL A 42 -6.34 2.25 -3.38
N VAL A 43 -7.66 2.34 -3.23
CA VAL A 43 -8.49 1.25 -2.66
C VAL A 43 -8.33 -0.04 -3.46
N VAL A 44 -8.40 0.05 -4.79
CA VAL A 44 -8.17 -1.11 -5.68
C VAL A 44 -6.75 -1.64 -5.53
N GLY A 45 -5.74 -0.77 -5.53
CA GLY A 45 -4.35 -1.15 -5.33
C GLY A 45 -4.12 -1.91 -4.02
N VAL A 46 -4.62 -1.37 -2.91
CA VAL A 46 -4.53 -2.01 -1.58
C VAL A 46 -5.25 -3.35 -1.55
N TYR A 47 -6.46 -3.43 -2.14
CA TYR A 47 -7.21 -4.69 -2.20
C TYR A 47 -6.46 -5.76 -3.00
N LEU A 48 -5.88 -5.39 -4.15
CA LEU A 48 -5.04 -6.28 -4.94
C LEU A 48 -3.80 -6.71 -4.15
N THR A 49 -3.13 -5.80 -3.44
CA THR A 49 -2.02 -6.16 -2.55
C THR A 49 -2.43 -7.19 -1.49
N ILE A 50 -3.61 -7.03 -0.85
CA ILE A 50 -4.12 -8.00 0.12
C ILE A 50 -4.33 -9.37 -0.53
N LEU A 51 -4.94 -9.41 -1.72
CA LEU A 51 -5.22 -10.66 -2.44
C LEU A 51 -3.91 -11.37 -2.83
N ILE A 52 -2.95 -10.62 -3.38
CA ILE A 52 -1.63 -11.14 -3.78
C ILE A 52 -0.84 -11.62 -2.56
N ALA A 53 -0.78 -10.82 -1.49
CA ALA A 53 -0.04 -11.15 -0.27
C ALA A 53 -0.60 -12.40 0.44
N ASN A 54 -1.89 -12.65 0.33
CA ASN A 54 -2.52 -13.86 0.86
C ASN A 54 -2.47 -15.05 -0.11
N MET A 55 -1.87 -14.88 -1.30
CA MET A 55 -1.84 -15.88 -2.37
C MET A 55 -3.25 -16.41 -2.71
N GLY A 56 -4.24 -15.52 -2.74
CA GLY A 56 -5.64 -15.90 -3.01
C GLY A 56 -6.30 -16.78 -1.93
N GLY A 57 -5.73 -16.86 -0.73
CA GLY A 57 -6.21 -17.69 0.38
C GLY A 57 -5.34 -18.92 0.68
N HIS A 58 -4.30 -19.20 -0.12
CA HIS A 58 -3.39 -20.32 0.14
C HIS A 58 -2.61 -20.17 1.46
N VAL A 59 -2.39 -18.93 1.93
CA VAL A 59 -1.81 -18.69 3.26
C VAL A 59 -2.66 -19.30 4.39
N ASP A 60 -3.97 -19.47 4.20
CA ASP A 60 -4.82 -20.15 5.19
C ASP A 60 -4.46 -21.64 5.32
N GLU A 61 -4.05 -22.30 4.24
CA GLU A 61 -3.59 -23.70 4.29
C GLU A 61 -2.27 -23.81 5.04
N ILE A 62 -1.34 -22.88 4.79
CA ILE A 62 -0.08 -22.79 5.53
C ILE A 62 -0.35 -22.60 7.03
N ARG A 63 -1.27 -21.69 7.38
CA ARG A 63 -1.66 -21.44 8.77
C ARG A 63 -2.30 -22.66 9.44
N ARG A 64 -3.17 -23.39 8.74
CA ARG A 64 -3.72 -24.65 9.25
C ARG A 64 -2.63 -25.69 9.48
N GLY A 65 -1.68 -25.80 8.56
CA GLY A 65 -0.50 -26.66 8.73
C GLY A 65 0.31 -26.30 9.97
N GLN A 66 0.58 -25.01 10.17
CA GLN A 66 1.29 -24.52 11.36
C GLN A 66 0.51 -24.77 12.67
N ILE A 67 -0.81 -24.60 12.66
CA ILE A 67 -1.68 -24.94 13.80
C ILE A 67 -1.55 -26.42 14.13
N GLN A 68 -1.65 -27.29 13.13
CA GLN A 68 -1.53 -28.73 13.33
C GLN A 68 -0.15 -29.12 13.87
N GLU A 69 0.92 -28.51 13.35
CA GLU A 69 2.28 -28.72 13.84
C GLU A 69 2.42 -28.27 15.30
N GLN A 70 1.97 -27.06 15.63
CA GLN A 70 2.00 -26.52 17.00
C GLN A 70 1.22 -27.39 17.98
N VAL A 71 0.03 -27.86 17.60
CA VAL A 71 -0.77 -28.73 18.46
C VAL A 71 -0.15 -30.13 18.55
N SER A 72 0.42 -30.66 17.47
CA SER A 72 1.12 -31.96 17.49
C SER A 72 2.36 -31.92 18.39
N ALA A 73 3.06 -30.80 18.47
CA ALA A 73 4.18 -30.61 19.39
C ALA A 73 3.73 -30.73 20.86
N LEU A 74 2.51 -30.30 21.20
CA LEU A 74 1.96 -30.47 22.56
C LEU A 74 1.77 -31.93 22.95
N LEU A 75 1.65 -32.85 21.98
CA LEU A 75 1.50 -34.30 22.26
C LEU A 75 2.75 -34.92 22.85
N THR A 76 3.90 -34.28 22.66
CA THR A 76 5.17 -34.72 23.26
C THR A 76 5.27 -34.33 24.74
N THR A 77 4.36 -33.50 25.26
CA THR A 77 4.41 -33.05 26.65
C THR A 77 3.80 -34.09 27.61
N PRO A 78 4.34 -34.24 28.85
CA PRO A 78 3.90 -35.27 29.81
C PRO A 78 2.40 -35.22 30.14
N GLN A 79 1.84 -34.02 30.18
CA GLN A 79 0.42 -33.75 30.41
C GLN A 79 -0.52 -34.41 29.38
N PHE A 80 -0.12 -34.48 28.11
CA PHE A 80 -0.93 -35.10 27.05
C PHE A 80 -0.66 -36.59 26.92
N GLN A 81 0.56 -37.05 27.26
CA GLN A 81 0.92 -38.47 27.26
C GLN A 81 0.16 -39.27 28.34
N ALA A 82 -0.14 -38.64 29.48
CA ALA A 82 -0.87 -39.26 30.58
C ALA A 82 -2.39 -39.43 30.32
N LEU A 83 -2.94 -38.81 29.28
CA LEU A 83 -4.35 -38.90 28.93
C LEU A 83 -4.66 -40.17 28.12
N ALA A 84 -5.84 -40.75 28.36
CA ALA A 84 -6.43 -41.77 27.49
C ALA A 84 -6.53 -41.24 26.04
N LYS A 85 -6.34 -42.13 25.06
CA LYS A 85 -6.23 -41.76 23.64
C LYS A 85 -7.46 -40.98 23.16
N GLU A 86 -8.65 -41.42 23.54
CA GLU A 86 -9.92 -40.80 23.13
C GLU A 86 -10.08 -39.38 23.69
N VAL A 87 -9.72 -39.18 24.96
CA VAL A 87 -9.77 -37.86 25.62
C VAL A 87 -8.72 -36.92 25.02
N ARG A 88 -7.54 -37.46 24.70
CA ARG A 88 -6.47 -36.73 24.04
C ARG A 88 -6.91 -36.24 22.65
N ASP A 89 -7.46 -37.12 21.83
CA ASP A 89 -7.91 -36.81 20.47
C ASP A 89 -9.01 -35.72 20.47
N GLN A 90 -9.93 -35.78 21.44
CA GLN A 90 -10.95 -34.72 21.63
C GLN A 90 -10.34 -33.37 22.02
N ARG A 91 -9.39 -33.36 22.96
CA ARG A 91 -8.69 -32.13 23.37
C ARG A 91 -7.89 -31.51 22.24
N ILE A 92 -7.25 -32.31 21.40
CA ILE A 92 -6.52 -31.84 20.22
C ILE A 92 -7.47 -31.15 19.25
N ALA A 93 -8.58 -31.80 18.91
CA ALA A 93 -9.57 -31.23 17.99
C ALA A 93 -10.14 -29.90 18.52
N GLU A 94 -10.39 -29.82 19.83
CA GLU A 94 -10.83 -28.60 20.49
C GLU A 94 -9.77 -27.48 20.37
N LEU A 95 -8.49 -27.78 20.65
CA LEU A 95 -7.40 -26.82 20.54
C LEU A 95 -7.20 -26.31 19.11
N VAL A 96 -7.22 -27.20 18.12
CA VAL A 96 -7.14 -26.82 16.70
C VAL A 96 -8.28 -25.88 16.33
N ARG A 97 -9.53 -26.25 16.68
CA ARG A 97 -10.71 -25.43 16.38
C ARG A 97 -10.63 -24.04 17.01
N LEU A 98 -10.18 -23.96 18.27
CA LEU A 98 -9.99 -22.68 18.97
C LEU A 98 -8.91 -21.82 18.31
N GLN A 99 -7.82 -22.42 17.82
CA GLN A 99 -6.78 -21.69 17.10
C GLN A 99 -7.26 -21.21 15.73
N GLU A 100 -8.00 -22.04 14.99
CA GLU A 100 -8.62 -21.65 13.71
C GLU A 100 -9.62 -20.50 13.89
N GLU A 101 -10.42 -20.55 14.96
CA GLU A 101 -11.39 -19.50 15.30
C GLU A 101 -10.70 -18.18 15.66
N ARG A 102 -9.61 -18.23 16.43
CA ARG A 102 -8.81 -17.03 16.78
C ARG A 102 -8.21 -16.33 15.56
N LEU A 103 -7.83 -17.09 14.52
CA LEU A 103 -7.31 -16.55 13.27
C LEU A 103 -8.40 -16.22 12.23
N GLY A 104 -9.68 -16.48 12.56
CA GLY A 104 -10.79 -16.27 11.64
C GLY A 104 -10.78 -17.21 10.43
N LEU A 105 -10.07 -18.35 10.50
CA LEU A 105 -9.96 -19.33 9.41
C LEU A 105 -11.30 -20.04 9.11
N ASN A 106 -12.27 -19.89 10.00
CA ASN A 106 -13.64 -20.40 9.85
C ASN A 106 -14.48 -19.59 8.85
N GLN A 107 -14.04 -18.39 8.47
CA GLN A 107 -14.76 -17.54 7.53
C GLN A 107 -14.12 -17.59 6.13
N PRO A 108 -14.93 -17.53 5.06
CA PRO A 108 -14.41 -17.48 3.70
C PRO A 108 -13.44 -16.32 3.53
N PHE A 109 -12.31 -16.57 2.86
CA PHE A 109 -11.24 -15.59 2.66
C PHE A 109 -11.77 -14.27 2.08
N LEU A 110 -12.71 -14.31 1.12
CA LEU A 110 -13.27 -13.10 0.52
C LEU A 110 -13.91 -12.16 1.56
N LEU A 111 -14.71 -12.68 2.49
CA LEU A 111 -15.35 -11.83 3.52
C LEU A 111 -14.29 -11.21 4.44
N ARG A 112 -13.30 -12.01 4.84
CA ARG A 112 -12.19 -11.58 5.70
C ARG A 112 -11.27 -10.56 4.99
N SER A 113 -11.09 -10.69 3.67
CA SER A 113 -10.30 -9.75 2.87
C SER A 113 -10.90 -8.33 2.81
N VAL A 114 -12.23 -8.21 2.89
CA VAL A 114 -12.91 -6.91 2.96
C VAL A 114 -12.70 -6.26 4.33
N ALA A 115 -12.72 -7.05 5.40
CA ALA A 115 -12.35 -6.55 6.73
C ALA A 115 -10.89 -6.07 6.76
N TYR A 116 -9.97 -6.84 6.17
CA TYR A 116 -8.56 -6.44 6.01
C TYR A 116 -8.40 -5.14 5.21
N LEU A 117 -9.24 -4.92 4.20
CA LEU A 117 -9.24 -3.65 3.46
C LEU A 117 -9.65 -2.48 4.37
N GLY A 118 -10.69 -2.64 5.18
CA GLY A 118 -11.10 -1.63 6.17
C GLY A 118 -10.00 -1.31 7.19
N ASP A 119 -9.37 -2.36 7.73
CA ASP A 119 -8.23 -2.24 8.64
C ASP A 119 -7.04 -1.54 7.98
N ALA A 120 -6.71 -1.89 6.73
CA ALA A 120 -5.63 -1.26 5.98
C ALA A 120 -5.90 0.22 5.68
N LEU A 121 -7.12 0.57 5.26
CA LEU A 121 -7.53 1.95 4.99
C LEU A 121 -7.55 2.81 6.26
N THR A 122 -7.82 2.21 7.42
CA THR A 122 -7.76 2.88 8.73
C THR A 122 -6.38 2.81 9.39
N LEU A 123 -5.39 2.22 8.72
CA LEU A 123 -4.03 1.98 9.22
C LEU A 123 -3.99 1.15 10.52
N ASN A 124 -5.02 0.32 10.74
CA ASN A 124 -5.09 -0.62 11.84
C ASN A 124 -4.52 -1.99 11.42
N LEU A 125 -3.20 -2.06 11.29
CA LEU A 125 -2.51 -3.26 10.77
C LEU A 125 -2.40 -4.43 11.77
N GLY A 126 -2.98 -4.30 12.96
CA GLY A 126 -3.00 -5.37 13.97
C GLY A 126 -1.66 -5.63 14.66
N ARG A 127 -1.40 -6.91 14.95
CA ARG A 127 -0.20 -7.38 15.66
C ARG A 127 0.62 -8.32 14.77
N ALA A 128 1.93 -8.23 14.86
CA ALA A 128 2.85 -9.12 14.19
C ALA A 128 2.91 -10.49 14.89
N GLU A 129 3.03 -11.55 14.09
CA GLU A 129 3.09 -12.94 14.59
C GLU A 129 4.50 -13.30 15.05
N ASN A 130 5.52 -13.01 14.22
CA ASN A 130 6.91 -13.44 14.42
C ASN A 130 7.89 -12.30 14.75
N MET A 131 7.39 -11.08 14.91
CA MET A 131 8.23 -9.88 15.09
C MET A 131 7.73 -9.03 16.26
N THR A 132 8.67 -8.36 16.91
CA THR A 132 8.42 -7.39 17.97
C THR A 132 9.15 -6.08 17.67
N SER A 133 8.65 -5.01 18.26
CA SER A 133 9.30 -3.71 18.32
C SER A 133 10.54 -3.78 19.23
N ASP A 134 11.40 -2.77 19.17
CA ASP A 134 12.59 -2.68 20.03
C ASP A 134 12.20 -2.57 21.52
N THR A 135 10.99 -2.09 21.78
CA THR A 135 10.33 -2.04 23.10
C THR A 135 9.63 -3.34 23.51
N GLY A 136 9.63 -4.38 22.66
CA GLY A 136 9.02 -5.68 22.91
C GLY A 136 7.53 -5.78 22.55
N SER A 137 6.91 -4.72 22.02
CA SER A 137 5.51 -4.73 21.58
C SER A 137 5.33 -5.46 20.26
N ARG A 138 4.24 -6.23 20.11
CA ARG A 138 3.86 -6.86 18.84
C ARG A 138 3.00 -5.96 17.95
N GLN A 139 2.70 -4.72 18.35
CA GLN A 139 1.84 -3.86 17.54
C GLN A 139 2.56 -3.40 16.26
N VAL A 140 1.98 -3.71 15.09
CA VAL A 140 2.61 -3.44 13.78
C VAL A 140 2.91 -1.96 13.59
N ARG A 141 2.00 -1.08 14.04
CA ARG A 141 2.19 0.37 13.98
C ARG A 141 3.48 0.81 14.68
N LEU A 142 3.80 0.25 15.85
CA LEU A 142 5.02 0.61 16.59
C LEU A 142 6.27 0.12 15.87
N ILE A 143 6.25 -1.14 15.41
CA ILE A 143 7.34 -1.74 14.64
C ILE A 143 7.67 -0.89 13.39
N ILE A 144 6.64 -0.46 12.66
CA ILE A 144 6.82 0.39 11.47
C ILE A 144 7.36 1.76 11.88
N LEU A 145 6.78 2.42 12.88
CA LEU A 145 7.21 3.77 13.29
C LEU A 145 8.64 3.82 13.81
N GLU A 146 9.14 2.74 14.41
CA GLU A 146 10.54 2.63 14.83
C GLU A 146 11.50 2.54 13.63
N ARG A 147 11.10 1.85 12.56
CA ARG A 147 11.93 1.61 11.36
C ARG A 147 11.77 2.66 10.26
N LEU A 148 10.65 3.37 10.25
CA LEU A 148 10.31 4.32 9.21
C LEU A 148 11.31 5.49 9.10
N PRO A 149 11.79 6.12 10.20
CA PRO A 149 12.72 7.23 10.11
C PRO A 149 14.05 6.87 9.44
N SER A 150 14.64 5.73 9.81
CA SER A 150 15.91 5.28 9.21
C SER A 150 15.73 4.90 7.74
N THR A 151 14.59 4.27 7.40
CA THR A 151 14.24 3.93 6.03
C THR A 151 14.07 5.19 5.17
N LEU A 152 13.34 6.19 5.66
CA LEU A 152 13.16 7.47 4.95
C LEU A 152 14.49 8.21 4.78
N LEU A 153 15.33 8.24 5.81
CA LEU A 153 16.64 8.91 5.73
C LEU A 153 17.53 8.22 4.69
N LEU A 154 17.64 6.88 4.75
CA LEU A 154 18.43 6.11 3.80
C LEU A 154 17.89 6.27 2.37
N PHE A 155 16.58 6.18 2.18
CA PHE A 155 15.95 6.31 0.87
C PHE A 155 16.12 7.72 0.31
N ALA A 156 15.89 8.76 1.10
CA ALA A 156 16.06 10.15 0.68
C ALA A 156 17.51 10.45 0.31
N THR A 157 18.47 10.04 1.14
CA THR A 157 19.90 10.23 0.87
C THR A 157 20.36 9.48 -0.38
N ALA A 158 19.93 8.21 -0.55
CA ALA A 158 20.24 7.44 -1.74
C ALA A 158 19.66 8.08 -3.02
N ASN A 159 18.41 8.55 -2.98
CA ASN A 159 17.79 9.22 -4.13
C ASN A 159 18.46 10.57 -4.44
N LEU A 160 18.84 11.33 -3.42
CA LEU A 160 19.53 12.60 -3.61
C LEU A 160 20.91 12.38 -4.23
N ALA A 161 21.67 11.40 -3.73
CA ALA A 161 22.93 10.99 -4.32
C ALA A 161 22.71 10.55 -5.77
N ASN A 162 21.73 9.67 -6.03
CA ASN A 162 21.43 9.19 -7.38
C ASN A 162 21.06 10.33 -8.34
N PHE A 163 20.27 11.30 -7.89
CA PHE A 163 19.92 12.49 -8.66
C PHE A 163 21.16 13.29 -9.04
N PHE A 164 22.04 13.61 -8.09
CA PHE A 164 23.25 14.38 -8.37
C PHE A 164 24.23 13.62 -9.25
N LEU A 165 24.47 12.33 -8.97
CA LEU A 165 25.35 11.50 -9.82
C LEU A 165 24.81 11.42 -11.24
N SER A 166 23.52 11.14 -11.40
CA SER A 166 22.87 11.04 -12.72
C SER A 166 22.94 12.36 -13.48
N LEU A 167 22.71 13.49 -12.80
CA LEU A 167 22.78 14.82 -13.40
C LEU A 167 24.20 15.17 -13.85
N LEU A 168 25.19 14.97 -12.97
CA LEU A 168 26.60 15.30 -13.26
C LEU A 168 27.17 14.40 -14.36
N LEU A 169 26.96 13.09 -14.27
CA LEU A 169 27.43 12.13 -15.27
C LEU A 169 26.68 12.32 -16.60
N GLY A 170 25.36 12.48 -16.56
CA GLY A 170 24.54 12.72 -17.75
C GLY A 170 24.95 13.99 -18.50
N LEU A 171 25.19 15.09 -17.78
CA LEU A 171 25.65 16.35 -18.41
C LEU A 171 27.07 16.22 -18.97
N SER A 172 27.98 15.54 -18.26
CA SER A 172 29.36 15.33 -18.71
C SER A 172 29.40 14.51 -20.01
N LEU A 173 28.67 13.40 -20.06
CA LEU A 173 28.59 12.53 -21.24
C LEU A 173 27.88 13.20 -22.41
N SER A 174 26.83 13.99 -22.15
CA SER A 174 26.14 14.76 -23.18
C SER A 174 27.06 15.75 -23.91
N ARG A 175 28.12 16.24 -23.27
CA ARG A 175 29.12 17.13 -23.89
C ARG A 175 30.19 16.38 -24.68
N GLN A 176 30.40 15.08 -24.41
CA GLN A 176 31.44 14.25 -25.01
C GLN A 176 30.84 12.99 -25.65
N TYR A 177 29.91 13.20 -26.57
CA TYR A 177 29.16 12.14 -27.22
C TYR A 177 30.09 11.20 -28.00
N GLY A 178 29.94 9.88 -27.82
CA GLY A 178 30.74 8.87 -28.50
C GLY A 178 32.11 8.57 -27.88
N SER A 179 32.40 9.11 -26.69
CA SER A 179 33.58 8.73 -25.89
C SER A 179 33.54 7.25 -25.49
N TRP A 180 34.70 6.67 -25.14
CA TRP A 180 34.76 5.27 -24.69
C TRP A 180 33.91 5.05 -23.42
N LEU A 181 33.87 6.04 -22.52
CA LEU A 181 33.04 6.00 -21.31
C LEU A 181 31.53 6.04 -21.61
N ASP A 182 31.11 6.85 -22.58
CA ASP A 182 29.72 6.90 -23.05
C ASP A 182 29.27 5.54 -23.60
N LYS A 183 30.09 4.92 -24.45
CA LYS A 183 29.83 3.58 -25.00
C LYS A 183 29.79 2.49 -23.92
N ALA A 184 30.68 2.56 -22.92
CA ALA A 184 30.70 1.62 -21.81
C ALA A 184 29.42 1.73 -20.96
N ILE A 185 28.96 2.94 -20.65
CA ILE A 185 27.73 3.16 -19.86
C ILE A 185 26.49 2.67 -20.61
N ILE A 186 26.40 2.94 -21.91
CA ILE A 186 25.31 2.43 -22.76
C ILE A 186 25.34 0.90 -22.80
N ALA A 187 26.52 0.29 -22.96
CA ALA A 187 26.66 -1.17 -22.97
C ALA A 187 26.27 -1.81 -21.62
N LEU A 188 26.50 -1.12 -20.51
CA LEU A 188 26.11 -1.58 -19.17
C LEU A 188 24.66 -1.22 -18.80
N SER A 189 23.94 -0.41 -19.57
CA SER A 189 22.53 -0.05 -19.31
C SER A 189 21.63 -1.25 -18.94
N PRO A 190 21.72 -2.42 -19.59
CA PRO A 190 20.88 -3.58 -19.24
C PRO A 190 21.05 -4.07 -17.80
N THR A 191 22.19 -3.80 -17.15
CA THR A 191 22.41 -4.14 -15.73
C THR A 191 21.48 -3.39 -14.79
N SER A 192 20.92 -2.25 -15.21
CA SER A 192 19.94 -1.50 -14.43
C SER A 192 18.57 -2.20 -14.33
N ALA A 193 18.31 -3.22 -15.17
CA ALA A 193 17.10 -4.03 -15.10
C ALA A 193 17.21 -5.19 -14.08
N ALA A 194 18.38 -5.38 -13.47
CA ALA A 194 18.56 -6.40 -12.45
C ALA A 194 17.67 -6.12 -11.23
N PRO A 195 17.03 -7.15 -10.63
CA PRO A 195 16.32 -6.99 -9.39
C PRO A 195 17.26 -6.48 -8.29
N GLY A 196 16.79 -5.52 -7.49
CA GLY A 196 17.54 -5.04 -6.31
C GLY A 196 17.42 -5.96 -5.08
N TRP A 197 16.85 -7.16 -5.24
CA TRP A 197 16.56 -8.14 -4.19
C TRP A 197 17.23 -9.49 -4.49
#